data_AF-A0A7W0FJ75-F1
#
_entry.id   AF-A0A7W0FJ75-F1
#
_cell.length_a   1.000
_cell.length_b   1.000
_cell.length_c   1.000
_cell.angle_alpha   90.00
_cell.angle_beta   90.00
_cell.angle_gamma   90.00
#
_symmetry.space_group_name_H-M   'P 1'
#
loop_
_entity.id
_entity.type
_entity.pdbx_description
1 polymer ?
#
loop_
_entity_poly.entity_id
_entity_poly.type
_entity_poly.pdbx_seq_one_letter_code
_entity_poly.pdbx_strand_id
1 'polypeptide(L)'
;MKFLKIVGIVVLLLVIVFGVLMWLNSRPVSKDQAVSEIKGFVDNSLNDKKSIYSALVYIDAPQKDILVSYAAGKSNGEMVKTDQPFHVASVGKLFTATLIGHLI
;
A
#
# COMPACT_ATOMS: atom_id res chain seq x y z
N MET A 1 -46.55 -27.91 -0.12
CA MET A 1 -45.50 -28.04 0.93
C MET A 1 -44.10 -28.43 0.41
N LYS A 2 -43.94 -29.43 -0.48
CA LYS A 2 -42.60 -29.82 -0.98
C LYS A 2 -41.87 -28.70 -1.74
N PHE A 3 -42.60 -27.96 -2.58
CA PHE A 3 -42.05 -26.85 -3.36
C PHE A 3 -41.52 -25.70 -2.47
N LEU A 4 -42.27 -25.32 -1.43
CA LEU A 4 -41.84 -24.31 -0.46
C LEU A 4 -40.56 -24.72 0.29
N LYS A 5 -40.41 -26.01 0.63
CA LYS A 5 -39.20 -26.55 1.26
C LYS A 5 -37.99 -26.47 0.34
N ILE A 6 -38.16 -26.79 -0.95
CA ILE A 6 -37.09 -26.71 -1.96
C ILE A 6 -36.62 -25.26 -2.14
N VAL A 7 -37.56 -24.33 -2.31
CA VAL A 7 -37.24 -22.90 -2.43
C VAL A 7 -36.53 -22.38 -1.18
N GLY A 8 -37.00 -22.77 0.01
CA GLY A 8 -36.35 -22.39 1.27
C GLY A 8 -34.91 -22.90 1.39
N ILE A 9 -34.63 -24.14 0.97
CA ILE A 9 -33.27 -24.71 0.98
C ILE A 9 -32.35 -23.96 0.00
N VAL A 10 -32.84 -23.62 -1.19
CA VAL A 10 -32.06 -22.89 -2.20
C VAL A 10 -31.71 -21.49 -1.72
N VAL A 11 -32.66 -20.77 -1.10
CA VAL A 11 -32.41 -19.45 -0.53
C VAL A 11 -31.41 -19.53 0.62
N LEU A 12 -31.53 -20.53 1.50
CA LEU A 12 -30.59 -20.75 2.60
C LEU A 12 -29.16 -20.98 2.08
N LEU A 13 -28.99 -21.81 1.05
CA LEU A 13 -27.69 -22.07 0.42
C LEU A 13 -27.09 -20.79 -0.17
N LEU A 14 -27.89 -19.95 -0.83
CA LEU A 14 -27.44 -18.67 -1.36
C LEU A 14 -26.93 -17.73 -0.26
N VAL A 15 -27.63 -17.65 0.87
CA VAL A 15 -27.21 -16.83 2.02
C VAL A 15 -25.89 -17.34 2.60
N ILE A 16 -25.73 -18.66 2.73
CA ILE A 16 -24.47 -19.27 3.22
C ILE A 16 -23.32 -18.95 2.28
N VAL A 17 -23.49 -19.15 0.97
CA VAL A 17 -22.46 -18.85 -0.04
C VAL A 17 -22.08 -17.38 0.00
N PHE A 18 -23.07 -16.48 0.04
CA PHE A 18 -22.82 -15.05 0.09
C PHE A 18 -22.12 -14.62 1.39
N GLY A 19 -22.51 -15.20 2.53
CA GLY A 19 -21.86 -14.96 3.82
C GLY A 19 -20.40 -15.42 3.84
N VAL A 20 -20.09 -16.57 3.25
CA VAL A 20 -18.72 -17.07 3.11
C VAL A 20 -17.88 -16.15 2.21
N LEU A 21 -18.42 -15.69 1.08
CA LEU A 21 -17.73 -14.75 0.19
C LEU A 21 -17.43 -13.41 0.88
N MET A 22 -18.40 -12.85 1.61
CA MET A 22 -18.20 -11.63 2.39
C MET A 22 -17.14 -11.81 3.48
N TRP A 23 -17.11 -12.96 4.15
CA TRP A 23 -16.08 -13.25 5.15
C TRP A 23 -14.68 -13.34 4.52
N LEU A 24 -14.54 -14.02 3.39
CA LEU A 24 -13.26 -14.10 2.69
C LEU A 24 -12.75 -12.72 2.26
N ASN A 25 -13.64 -11.83 1.81
CA ASN A 25 -13.30 -10.46 1.42
C ASN A 25 -13.00 -9.52 2.61
N SER A 26 -13.50 -9.85 3.79
CA SER A 26 -13.31 -9.03 5.02
C SER A 26 -12.04 -9.40 5.78
N ARG A 27 -11.23 -10.34 5.30
CA ARG A 27 -9.98 -10.70 5.97
C ARG A 27 -9.02 -9.51 5.89
N PRO A 28 -8.39 -9.14 7.03
CA PRO A 28 -7.38 -8.08 7.01
C PRO A 28 -6.26 -8.47 6.06
N VAL A 29 -5.80 -7.51 5.27
CA VAL A 29 -4.67 -7.66 4.34
C VAL A 29 -3.45 -8.10 5.15
N SER A 30 -2.77 -9.15 4.70
CA SER A 30 -1.55 -9.59 5.35
C SER A 30 -0.43 -8.56 5.15
N LYS A 31 0.55 -8.53 6.05
CA LYS A 31 1.73 -7.66 5.91
C LYS A 31 2.39 -7.85 4.55
N ASP A 32 2.61 -9.09 4.13
CA ASP A 32 3.27 -9.39 2.86
C ASP A 32 2.46 -8.91 1.65
N GLN A 33 1.14 -9.05 1.71
CA GLN A 33 0.26 -8.56 0.66
C GLN A 33 0.29 -7.02 0.60
N ALA A 34 0.23 -6.33 1.73
CA ALA A 34 0.32 -4.88 1.79
C ALA A 34 1.67 -4.38 1.22
N VAL A 35 2.79 -5.01 1.61
CA VAL A 35 4.12 -4.67 1.09
C VAL A 35 4.21 -4.92 -0.42
N SER A 36 3.63 -6.02 -0.90
CA SER A 36 3.57 -6.34 -2.33
C SER A 36 2.77 -5.28 -3.11
N GLU A 37 1.61 -4.89 -2.61
CA GLU A 37 0.76 -3.85 -3.21
C GLU A 37 1.46 -2.49 -3.24
N ILE A 38 2.16 -2.11 -2.16
CA ILE A 38 2.96 -0.87 -2.11
C ILE A 38 4.04 -0.87 -3.20
N LYS A 39 4.80 -1.97 -3.32
CA LYS A 39 5.86 -2.09 -4.34
C LYS A 39 5.26 -2.03 -5.75
N GLY A 40 4.19 -2.78 -5.99
CA GLY A 40 3.49 -2.78 -7.28
C GLY A 40 2.96 -1.40 -7.65
N PHE A 41 2.45 -0.63 -6.68
CA PHE A 41 2.01 0.74 -6.93
C PHE A 41 3.15 1.67 -7.34
N VAL A 42 4.33 1.53 -6.71
CA VAL A 42 5.53 2.29 -7.07
C VAL A 42 5.99 1.93 -8.48
N ASP A 43 6.10 0.64 -8.79
CA ASP A 43 6.52 0.16 -10.11
C ASP A 43 5.56 0.62 -11.21
N ASN A 44 4.26 0.51 -10.99
CA ASN A 44 3.24 0.98 -11.93
C ASN A 44 3.31 2.49 -12.13
N SER A 45 3.53 3.26 -11.06
CA SER A 45 3.66 4.72 -11.14
C SER A 45 4.85 5.17 -11.99
N LEU A 46 5.94 4.40 -11.97
CA LEU A 46 7.12 4.64 -12.82
C LEU A 46 6.85 4.28 -14.28
N ASN A 47 6.12 3.20 -14.53
CA ASN A 47 5.78 2.77 -15.90
C ASN A 47 4.74 3.69 -16.56
N ASP A 48 3.78 4.21 -15.79
CA ASP A 48 2.69 5.04 -16.31
C ASP A 48 3.14 6.48 -16.62
N LYS A 49 4.12 7.01 -15.89
CA LYS A 49 4.56 8.40 -16.01
C LYS A 49 5.97 8.48 -16.57
N LYS A 50 6.08 8.84 -17.86
CA LYS A 50 7.38 9.09 -18.54
C LYS A 50 8.27 10.16 -17.87
N SER A 51 7.70 10.99 -17.00
CA SER A 51 8.43 12.05 -16.28
C SER A 51 9.01 11.62 -14.93
N ILE A 52 8.68 10.43 -14.43
CA ILE A 52 9.20 9.93 -13.15
C ILE A 52 10.18 8.79 -13.44
N TYR A 53 11.46 9.06 -13.24
CA TYR A 53 12.53 8.10 -13.59
C TYR A 53 12.89 7.16 -12.44
N SER A 54 12.64 7.58 -11.21
CA SER A 54 12.89 6.80 -10.01
C SER A 54 12.02 7.26 -8.84
N ALA A 55 11.85 6.37 -7.87
CA ALA A 55 11.12 6.62 -6.64
C ALA A 55 11.76 5.86 -5.47
N LEU A 56 11.61 6.43 -4.28
CA LEU A 56 11.92 5.78 -3.01
C LEU A 56 10.71 5.91 -2.10
N VAL A 57 10.31 4.80 -1.49
CA VAL A 57 9.26 4.72 -0.50
C VAL A 57 9.85 4.18 0.79
N TYR A 58 9.61 4.92 1.86
CA TYR A 58 9.90 4.51 3.22
C TYR A 58 8.62 4.59 4.06
N ILE A 59 8.28 3.51 4.74
CA ILE A 59 7.11 3.43 5.62
C ILE A 59 7.58 2.81 6.93
N ASP A 60 7.38 3.54 8.02
CA ASP A 60 7.59 3.08 9.38
C ASP A 60 6.26 3.17 10.15
N ALA A 61 5.63 2.00 10.35
CA ALA A 61 4.35 1.86 11.03
C ALA A 61 4.44 0.72 12.06
N PRO A 62 5.06 0.96 13.23
CA PRO A 62 5.36 -0.07 14.22
C PRO A 62 4.09 -0.68 14.84
N GLN A 63 3.01 0.09 14.96
CA GLN A 63 1.70 -0.41 15.44
C GLN A 63 1.10 -1.50 14.54
N LYS A 64 1.57 -1.61 13.30
CA LYS A 64 1.16 -2.62 12.32
C LYS A 64 2.27 -3.61 11.98
N ASP A 65 3.43 -3.50 12.66
CA ASP A 65 4.65 -4.23 12.31
C ASP A 65 5.03 -4.06 10.84
N ILE A 66 4.90 -2.85 10.29
CA ILE A 66 5.25 -2.56 8.90
C ILE A 66 6.48 -1.66 8.88
N LEU A 67 7.58 -2.20 8.34
CA LEU A 67 8.77 -1.44 7.97
C LEU A 67 9.07 -1.74 6.50
N VAL A 68 8.97 -0.73 5.65
CA VAL A 68 9.22 -0.86 4.21
C VAL A 68 10.26 0.16 3.81
N SER A 69 11.30 -0.29 3.14
CA SER A 69 12.21 0.54 2.38
C SER A 69 12.32 -0.05 0.99
N TYR A 70 11.90 0.70 -0.01
CA TYR A 70 11.85 0.24 -1.39
C TYR A 70 12.23 1.37 -2.33
N ALA A 71 13.20 1.11 -3.20
CA ALA A 71 13.65 2.05 -4.22
C ALA A 71 13.52 1.37 -5.59
N ALA A 72 13.01 2.11 -6.57
CA ALA A 72 12.76 1.61 -7.92
C ALA A 72 13.07 2.67 -8.97
N GLY A 73 13.37 2.20 -10.18
CA GLY A 73 13.77 3.02 -11.32
C GLY A 73 15.27 3.35 -11.33
N LYS A 74 15.63 4.34 -12.16
CA LYS A 74 17.02 4.71 -12.40
C LYS A 74 17.25 6.21 -12.23
N SER A 75 18.44 6.54 -11.74
CA SER A 75 18.98 7.90 -11.71
C SER A 75 20.33 7.88 -12.42
N ASN A 76 20.53 8.73 -13.41
CA ASN A 76 21.75 8.78 -14.22
C ASN A 76 22.20 7.42 -14.81
N GLY A 77 21.24 6.56 -15.15
CA GLY A 77 21.50 5.23 -15.72
C GLY A 77 21.74 4.12 -14.69
N GLU A 78 21.91 4.46 -13.42
CA GLU A 78 22.08 3.50 -12.32
C GLU A 78 20.78 3.23 -11.58
N MET A 79 20.63 2.01 -11.05
CA MET A 79 19.50 1.67 -10.20
C MET A 79 19.59 2.45 -8.90
N VAL A 80 18.46 3.04 -8.50
CA VAL A 80 18.40 3.79 -7.24
C VAL A 80 18.50 2.86 -6.04
N LYS A 81 19.22 3.31 -5.00
CA LYS A 81 19.38 2.57 -3.75
C LYS A 81 18.52 3.17 -2.64
N THR A 82 18.22 2.39 -1.61
CA THR A 82 17.41 2.82 -0.47
C THR A 82 18.14 3.77 0.48
N ASP A 83 19.46 3.85 0.39
CA ASP A 83 20.34 4.68 1.22
C ASP A 83 20.86 5.94 0.48
N GLN A 84 20.45 6.14 -0.78
CA GLN A 84 20.89 7.29 -1.55
C GLN A 84 20.08 8.56 -1.20
N PRO A 85 20.69 9.75 -1.29
CA PRO A 85 19.98 11.00 -1.04
C PRO A 85 18.99 11.34 -2.17
N PHE A 86 17.84 11.90 -1.81
CA PHE A 86 16.87 12.50 -2.71
C PHE A 86 16.70 14.00 -2.40
N HIS A 87 16.54 14.81 -3.44
CA HIS A 87 16.23 16.23 -3.25
C HIS A 87 14.75 16.40 -2.88
N VAL A 88 14.47 16.78 -1.63
CA VAL A 88 13.10 16.85 -1.09
C VAL A 88 12.45 18.25 -1.17
N ALA A 89 13.09 19.20 -1.86
CA ALA A 89 12.58 20.54 -2.15
C ALA A 89 11.88 21.20 -0.95
N SER A 90 10.58 21.48 -1.05
CA SER A 90 9.81 22.21 -0.04
C SER A 90 9.70 21.50 1.31
N VAL A 91 9.94 20.19 1.40
CA VAL A 91 9.98 19.46 2.68
C VAL A 91 11.09 20.02 3.60
N GLY A 92 12.16 20.58 3.02
CA GLY A 92 13.24 21.26 3.76
C GLY A 92 12.75 22.37 4.70
N LYS A 93 11.61 23.01 4.39
CA LYS A 93 11.02 24.06 5.23
C LYS A 93 10.56 23.55 6.60
N LEU A 94 10.21 22.26 6.71
CA LEU A 94 9.87 21.66 8.00
C LEU A 94 11.08 21.66 8.93
N PHE A 95 12.29 21.41 8.41
CA PHE A 95 13.52 21.47 9.20
C PHE A 95 13.81 22.89 9.67
N THR A 96 13.64 23.90 8.80
CA THR A 96 13.78 25.31 9.19
C THR A 96 12.75 25.70 10.26
N ALA A 97 11.49 25.31 10.09
CA ALA A 97 10.44 25.58 11.07
C ALA A 97 10.75 24.94 12.43
N THR A 98 11.21 23.69 12.44
CA THR A 98 11.63 22.99 13.66
C THR A 98 12.81 23.69 14.32
N LEU A 99 13.81 24.14 13.56
CA LEU A 99 14.95 24.88 14.11
C LEU A 99 14.51 26.19 14.75
N ILE A 100 13.66 26.96 14.07
CA ILE A 100 13.11 28.21 14.62
C ILE A 100 12.30 27.92 15.89
N GLY A 101 11.42 26.92 15.86
CA GLY A 101 10.62 26.53 17.02
C GLY A 101 11.43 25.94 18.18
N HIS A 102 12.65 25.46 17.94
CA HIS A 102 13.56 25.05 19.01
C HIS A 102 14.30 26.23 19.65
N LEU A 103 14.53 27.30 18.88
CA LEU A 103 15.26 28.49 19.32
C LEU A 103 14.39 29.53 20.05
N ILE A 104 13.07 29.44 19.87
CA ILE A 104 12.05 30.28 20.54
C ILE A 104 11.51 29.51 21.76
#